data_AF-Q9Y7I0-F1
#
_entry.id   AF-Q9Y7I0-F1
#
_cell.length_a   1.000
_cell.length_b   1.000
_cell.length_c   1.000
_cell.angle_alpha   90.00
_cell.angle_beta   90.00
_cell.angle_gamma   90.00
#
_symmetry.space_group_name_H-M   'P 1'
#
loop_
_entity.id
_entity.type
_entity.pdbx_description
1 polymer ?
#
loop_
_entity_poly.entity_id
_entity_poly.type
_entity_poly.pdbx_seq_one_letter_code
_entity_poly.pdbx_strand_id
1 'polypeptide(L)'
;EDELFARTMTGVIKNIEYMNSRTNSKTWGKDAWKKIVVCVVSDGRAKINPRTRAVLAALGVYQDGIAKQQVNGKDVTAHIYEYTTQMTLDIKKGVVGVKKGNTPVQMLFCLKEKNQKKINSHRWF
;
A
#
# COMPACT_ATOMS: atom_id res chain seq x y z
N GLU A 1 -7.71 -12.21 4.18
CA GLU A 1 -7.06 -10.96 4.67
C GLU A 1 -6.66 -10.08 3.51
N ASP A 2 -6.00 -10.65 2.51
CA ASP A 2 -5.95 -10.18 1.12
C ASP A 2 -7.25 -9.55 0.63
N GLU A 3 -8.41 -10.17 0.87
CA GLU A 3 -9.70 -9.59 0.47
C GLU A 3 -10.01 -8.27 1.20
N LEU A 4 -9.75 -8.20 2.51
CA LEU A 4 -9.97 -6.98 3.30
C LEU A 4 -9.02 -5.86 2.84
N PHE A 5 -7.75 -6.20 2.63
CA PHE A 5 -6.78 -5.28 2.06
C PHE A 5 -7.23 -4.78 0.68
N ALA A 6 -7.67 -5.69 -0.19
CA ALA A 6 -8.12 -5.36 -1.53
C ALA A 6 -9.36 -4.46 -1.53
N ARG A 7 -10.34 -4.71 -0.65
CA ARG A 7 -11.52 -3.83 -0.47
C ARG A 7 -11.10 -2.43 -0.05
N THR A 8 -10.25 -2.30 0.97
CA THR A 8 -9.76 -1.00 1.45
C THR A 8 -8.99 -0.26 0.37
N MET A 9 -8.03 -0.92 -0.27
CA MET A 9 -7.19 -0.30 -1.30
C MET A 9 -8.01 0.08 -2.54
N THR A 10 -9.00 -0.74 -2.94
CA THR A 10 -9.95 -0.38 -4.01
C THR A 10 -10.71 0.91 -3.68
N GLY A 11 -11.15 1.07 -2.42
CA GLY A 11 -11.79 2.30 -1.95
C GLY A 11 -10.86 3.51 -2.01
N VAL A 12 -9.60 3.35 -1.60
CA VAL A 12 -8.57 4.40 -1.69
C VAL A 12 -8.34 4.83 -3.14
N ILE A 13 -8.17 3.88 -4.06
CA ILE A 13 -7.97 4.16 -5.49
C ILE A 13 -9.18 4.94 -6.05
N LYS A 14 -10.41 4.50 -5.77
CA LYS A 14 -11.63 5.20 -6.18
C LYS A 14 -11.70 6.63 -5.63
N ASN A 15 -11.27 6.85 -4.39
CA ASN A 15 -11.21 8.18 -3.81
C ASN A 15 -10.18 9.06 -4.55
N ILE A 16 -9.02 8.52 -4.91
CA ILE A 16 -8.02 9.26 -5.71
C ILE A 16 -8.57 9.59 -7.10
N GLU A 17 -9.26 8.64 -7.74
CA GLU A 17 -9.96 8.87 -9.02
C GLU A 17 -11.00 9.98 -8.90
N TYR A 18 -11.78 10.00 -7.81
CA TYR A 18 -12.71 11.07 -7.53
C TYR A 18 -12.01 12.42 -7.31
N MET A 19 -10.86 12.45 -6.63
CA MET A 19 -10.06 13.66 -6.49
C MET A 19 -9.54 14.15 -7.85
N ASN A 20 -9.19 13.22 -8.75
CA ASN A 20 -8.78 13.56 -10.11
C ASN A 20 -9.92 14.19 -10.93
N SER A 21 -11.18 13.84 -10.66
CA SER A 21 -12.34 14.33 -11.42
C SER A 21 -12.90 15.67 -10.93
N ARG A 22 -12.33 16.27 -9.86
CA ARG A 22 -12.82 17.54 -9.33
C ARG A 22 -12.54 18.70 -10.30
N THR A 23 -13.59 19.36 -10.78
CA THR A 23 -13.48 20.52 -11.68
C THR A 23 -13.55 21.86 -10.93
N ASN A 24 -14.32 21.91 -9.84
CA ASN A 24 -14.48 23.09 -8.99
C ASN A 24 -13.65 22.95 -7.70
N SER A 25 -12.33 22.92 -7.84
CA SER A 25 -11.39 22.92 -6.70
C SER A 25 -10.11 23.65 -7.06
N LYS A 26 -9.56 24.41 -6.12
CA LYS A 26 -8.22 25.01 -6.26
C LYS A 26 -7.10 23.98 -6.06
N THR A 27 -7.39 22.89 -5.36
CA THR A 27 -6.39 21.88 -4.95
C THR A 27 -6.47 20.62 -5.80
N TRP A 28 -7.69 20.16 -6.10
CA TRP A 28 -7.96 18.88 -6.76
C TRP A 28 -8.34 19.07 -8.23
N GLY A 29 -8.09 18.07 -9.05
CA GLY A 29 -8.24 18.11 -10.50
C GLY A 29 -7.43 17.00 -11.16
N LYS A 30 -7.31 17.00 -12.49
CA LYS A 30 -6.78 15.87 -13.31
C LYS A 30 -5.52 15.17 -12.78
N ASP A 31 -4.65 15.90 -12.09
CA ASP A 31 -3.38 15.42 -11.53
C ASP A 31 -3.36 15.35 -9.98
N ALA A 32 -4.53 15.27 -9.34
CA ALA A 32 -4.64 15.19 -7.87
C ALA A 32 -3.85 13.99 -7.29
N TRP A 33 -3.77 12.89 -8.01
CA TRP A 33 -2.97 11.72 -7.64
C TRP A 33 -1.50 12.05 -7.36
N LYS A 34 -0.91 13.05 -8.04
CA LYS A 34 0.48 13.49 -7.79
C LYS A 34 0.68 14.13 -6.42
N LYS A 35 -0.41 14.53 -5.76
CA LYS A 35 -0.43 15.19 -4.45
C LYS A 35 -0.78 14.23 -3.31
N ILE A 36 -1.02 12.95 -3.61
CA ILE A 36 -1.50 11.95 -2.66
C ILE A 36 -0.51 10.78 -2.60
N VAL A 37 -0.05 10.45 -1.39
CA VAL A 37 0.75 9.25 -1.13
C VAL A 37 -0.06 8.31 -0.24
N VAL A 38 -0.14 7.04 -0.65
CA VAL A 38 -0.81 5.98 0.12
C VAL A 38 0.25 5.20 0.89
N CYS A 39 0.24 5.36 2.22
CA CYS A 39 1.15 4.64 3.12
C CYS A 39 0.48 3.38 3.69
N VAL A 40 1.02 2.21 3.36
CA VAL A 40 0.61 0.92 3.93
C VAL A 40 1.68 0.48 4.92
N VAL A 41 1.28 0.22 6.17
CA VAL A 41 2.20 -0.24 7.23
C VAL A 41 1.83 -1.67 7.64
N SER A 42 2.78 -2.60 7.49
CA SER A 42 2.67 -3.97 7.98
C SER A 42 3.58 -4.16 9.19
N ASP A 43 2.99 -4.62 10.30
CA ASP A 43 3.68 -4.78 11.58
C ASP A 43 4.18 -6.22 11.78
N GLY A 44 5.48 -6.41 11.60
CA GLY A 44 6.17 -7.68 11.76
C GLY A 44 6.26 -8.48 10.47
N ARG A 45 7.48 -8.58 9.92
CA ARG A 45 7.78 -9.28 8.66
C ARG A 45 7.33 -10.74 8.68
N ALA A 46 7.54 -11.43 9.80
CA ALA A 46 7.15 -12.84 9.96
C ALA A 46 5.63 -13.06 10.06
N LYS A 47 4.84 -12.00 10.27
CA LYS A 47 3.38 -12.07 10.49
C LYS A 47 2.56 -11.65 9.28
N ILE A 48 3.18 -11.15 8.20
CA ILE A 48 2.46 -10.75 7.01
C ILE A 48 1.77 -11.94 6.35
N ASN A 49 0.50 -11.77 5.98
CA ASN A 49 -0.25 -12.80 5.27
C ASN A 49 0.37 -13.06 3.88
N PRO A 50 0.66 -14.32 3.50
CA PRO A 50 1.26 -14.63 2.20
C PRO A 50 0.43 -14.13 1.01
N ARG A 51 -0.90 -14.15 1.09
CA ARG A 51 -1.78 -13.66 0.02
C ARG A 51 -1.75 -12.14 -0.10
N THR A 52 -1.80 -11.43 1.02
CA THR A 52 -1.62 -9.96 1.02
C THR A 52 -0.25 -9.58 0.47
N ARG A 53 0.80 -10.32 0.85
CA ARG A 53 2.16 -10.14 0.32
C ARG A 53 2.23 -10.34 -1.20
N ALA A 54 1.54 -11.35 -1.74
CA ALA A 54 1.42 -11.56 -3.17
C ALA A 54 0.70 -10.40 -3.88
N VAL A 55 -0.36 -9.85 -3.28
CA VAL A 55 -1.04 -8.65 -3.81
C VAL A 55 -0.11 -7.43 -3.81
N LEU A 56 0.65 -7.20 -2.74
CA LEU A 56 1.62 -6.10 -2.67
C LEU A 56 2.73 -6.24 -3.72
N ALA A 57 3.20 -7.47 -3.98
CA ALA A 57 4.15 -7.74 -5.06
C ALA A 57 3.54 -7.48 -6.44
N ALA A 58 2.31 -7.92 -6.67
CA ALA A 58 1.59 -7.66 -7.92
C ALA A 58 1.27 -6.16 -8.14
N LEU A 59 1.11 -5.38 -7.07
CA LEU A 59 1.02 -3.92 -7.12
C LEU A 59 2.38 -3.26 -7.41
N GLY A 60 3.49 -3.99 -7.30
CA GLY A 60 4.86 -3.51 -7.52
C GLY A 60 5.54 -2.90 -6.29
N VAL A 61 4.85 -2.82 -5.15
CA VAL A 61 5.35 -2.14 -3.93
C VAL A 61 6.02 -3.11 -2.93
N TYR A 62 6.30 -4.34 -3.35
CA TYR A 62 7.02 -5.31 -2.54
C TYR A 62 7.78 -6.32 -3.42
N GLN A 63 9.00 -6.68 -3.02
CA GLN A 63 9.78 -7.72 -3.68
C GLN A 63 10.35 -8.70 -2.65
N ASP A 64 10.15 -9.99 -2.89
CA ASP A 64 10.64 -11.05 -2.02
C ASP A 64 12.17 -11.19 -2.13
N GLY A 65 12.82 -11.57 -1.03
CA GLY A 65 14.27 -11.81 -0.98
C GLY A 65 15.18 -10.57 -0.86
N ILE A 66 14.65 -9.35 -0.96
CA ILE A 66 15.46 -8.12 -0.78
C ILE A 66 15.67 -7.76 0.71
N ALA A 67 14.67 -8.04 1.55
CA ALA A 67 14.69 -7.67 2.96
C ALA A 67 15.81 -8.37 3.75
N LYS A 68 16.68 -7.58 4.39
CA LYS A 68 17.77 -8.07 5.26
C LYS A 68 17.48 -7.80 6.74
N GLN A 69 17.81 -8.76 7.61
CA GLN A 69 17.65 -8.58 9.06
C GLN A 69 18.67 -7.58 9.64
N GLN A 70 19.87 -7.51 9.07
CA GLN A 70 20.93 -6.61 9.51
C GLN A 70 21.61 -5.91 8.33
N VAL A 71 22.06 -4.68 8.58
CA VAL A 71 22.91 -3.89 7.68
C VAL A 71 24.05 -3.32 8.52
N ASN A 72 25.30 -3.58 8.12
CA ASN A 72 26.51 -3.14 8.85
C ASN A 72 26.50 -3.50 10.34
N GLY A 73 26.08 -4.73 10.66
CA GLY A 73 26.00 -5.23 12.04
C GLY A 73 24.90 -4.58 12.90
N LYS A 74 24.03 -3.75 12.32
CA LYS A 74 22.88 -3.14 12.98
C LYS A 74 21.58 -3.80 12.54
N ASP A 75 20.72 -4.10 13.50
CA ASP A 75 19.37 -4.62 13.24
C ASP A 75 18.55 -3.63 12.41
N VAL A 76 17.92 -4.14 11.35
CA VAL A 76 16.93 -3.38 10.59
C VAL A 76 15.65 -3.27 11.40
N THR A 77 15.06 -2.08 11.43
CA THR A 77 13.80 -1.82 12.15
C THR A 77 12.60 -1.96 11.22
N ALA A 78 12.74 -1.50 9.98
CA ALA A 78 11.73 -1.60 8.93
C ALA A 78 12.36 -1.54 7.54
N HIS A 79 11.62 -2.05 6.56
CA HIS A 79 11.90 -1.93 5.13
C HIS A 79 10.88 -1.01 4.50
N ILE A 80 11.36 0.00 3.77
CA ILE A 80 10.51 0.93 3.03
C ILE A 80 10.62 0.60 1.54
N TYR A 81 9.48 0.41 0.89
CA TYR A 81 9.34 0.23 -0.54
C TYR A 81 8.49 1.36 -1.08
N GLU A 82 8.91 1.96 -2.18
CA GLU A 82 8.19 3.06 -2.81
C GLU A 82 7.99 2.74 -4.28
N TYR A 83 6.78 2.92 -4.77
CA TYR A 83 6.44 2.66 -6.16
C TYR A 83 5.19 3.43 -6.59
N THR A 84 5.21 3.99 -7.80
CA THR A 84 4.01 4.54 -8.44
C THR A 84 3.29 3.43 -9.20
N THR A 85 2.28 2.81 -8.59
CA THR A 85 1.54 1.74 -9.26
C THR A 85 0.50 2.30 -10.22
N GLN A 86 0.33 1.68 -11.38
CA GLN A 86 -0.84 1.86 -12.25
C GLN A 86 -1.78 0.65 -12.19
N MET A 87 -1.61 -0.21 -11.17
CA MET A 87 -2.45 -1.38 -10.98
C MET A 87 -3.64 -1.04 -10.08
N THR A 88 -4.76 -1.70 -10.32
CA THR A 88 -5.95 -1.68 -9.48
C THR A 88 -6.34 -3.11 -9.11
N LEU A 89 -7.24 -3.24 -8.13
CA LEU A 89 -7.66 -4.52 -7.57
C LEU A 89 -9.13 -4.79 -7.91
N ASP A 90 -9.47 -6.06 -8.07
CA ASP A 90 -10.85 -6.52 -8.12
C ASP A 90 -11.03 -7.79 -7.32
N ILE A 91 -12.25 -8.02 -6.83
CA ILE A 91 -12.58 -9.22 -6.06
C ILE A 91 -13.71 -9.93 -6.80
N LYS A 92 -13.46 -11.16 -7.24
CA LYS A 92 -14.44 -12.01 -7.92
C LYS A 92 -14.54 -13.34 -7.19
N LYS A 93 -15.73 -13.66 -6.67
CA LYS A 93 -15.98 -14.91 -5.92
C LYS A 93 -14.94 -15.17 -4.82
N GLY A 94 -14.52 -14.13 -4.10
CA GLY A 94 -13.52 -14.20 -3.03
C GLY A 94 -12.06 -14.26 -3.49
N VAL A 95 -11.81 -14.23 -4.80
CA VAL A 95 -10.45 -14.19 -5.37
C VAL A 95 -10.07 -12.74 -5.67
N VAL A 96 -8.90 -12.31 -5.16
CA VAL A 96 -8.32 -10.99 -5.45
C VAL A 96 -7.56 -11.06 -6.77
N GLY A 97 -8.00 -10.27 -7.75
CA GLY A 97 -7.32 -10.02 -9.02
C GLY A 97 -6.56 -8.69 -8.99
N VAL A 98 -5.49 -8.63 -9.78
CA VAL A 98 -4.75 -7.39 -10.06
C VAL A 98 -4.81 -7.15 -11.57
N LYS A 99 -5.14 -5.92 -11.96
CA LYS A 99 -5.25 -5.51 -13.37
C LYS A 99 -4.80 -4.08 -13.54
N LYS A 100 -4.55 -3.67 -14.78
CA LYS A 100 -4.22 -2.27 -15.10
C LYS A 100 -5.40 -1.35 -14.76
N GLY A 101 -5.13 -0.29 -14.01
CA GLY A 101 -6.05 0.80 -13.70
C GLY A 101 -5.79 2.02 -14.58
N ASN A 102 -6.64 3.05 -14.41
CA ASN A 102 -6.55 4.30 -15.17
C ASN A 102 -5.75 5.38 -14.42
N THR A 103 -5.76 5.34 -13.10
CA THR A 103 -5.14 6.35 -12.24
C THR A 103 -3.88 5.79 -11.58
N PRO A 104 -2.71 6.44 -11.74
CA PRO A 104 -1.53 6.10 -10.96
C PRO A 104 -1.73 6.40 -9.48
N VAL A 105 -1.09 5.62 -8.61
CA VAL A 105 -1.10 5.83 -7.16
C VAL A 105 0.33 5.76 -6.64
N GLN A 106 0.79 6.84 -5.99
CA GLN A 106 2.04 6.82 -5.26
C GLN A 106 1.87 6.00 -3.99
N MET A 107 2.58 4.88 -3.89
CA MET A 107 2.52 4.00 -2.72
C MET A 107 3.84 3.99 -1.97
N LEU A 108 3.73 4.01 -0.64
CA LEU A 108 4.80 3.71 0.29
C LEU A 108 4.37 2.50 1.12
N PHE A 109 5.12 1.41 1.05
CA PHE A 109 4.93 0.25 1.88
C PHE A 109 6.04 0.16 2.94
N CYS A 110 5.65 0.17 4.21
CA CYS A 110 6.53 0.00 5.36
C CYS A 110 6.31 -1.37 5.98
N LEU A 111 7.33 -2.22 5.92
CA LEU A 111 7.33 -3.55 6.51
C LEU A 111 8.25 -3.55 7.73
N LYS A 112 7.67 -3.53 8.93
CA LYS A 112 8.45 -3.58 10.18
C LYS A 112 9.01 -4.96 10.40
N GLU A 113 10.25 -5.07 10.89
CA GLU A 113 10.87 -6.36 11.19
C GLU A 113 10.17 -7.05 12.37
N LYS A 114 9.93 -6.30 13.45
CA LYS A 114 9.33 -6.80 14.69
C LYS A 114 7.86 -6.36 14.79
N ASN A 115 6.98 -7.29 15.15
CA ASN A 115 5.60 -6.98 15.52
C ASN A 115 5.62 -6.29 16.88
N GLN A 116 5.28 -5.00 16.91
CA GLN A 116 5.23 -4.21 18.14
C GLN A 116 3.80 -3.93 18.58
N LYS A 117 2.82 -4.59 17.96
CA LYS A 117 1.38 -4.35 18.09
C LYS A 117 1.06 -2.88 17.78
N LYS A 118 -0.18 -2.46 18.03
CA LYS A 118 -0.63 -1.08 17.76
C LYS A 118 0.41 -0.10 18.33
N ILE A 119 1.18 0.53 17.44
CA ILE A 119 1.73 1.87 17.64
C ILE A 119 0.59 2.67 18.24
N ASN A 120 0.86 3.46 19.30
CA ASN A 120 -0.10 4.26 20.06
C ASN A 120 -1.04 5.12 19.17
N SER A 121 -1.93 4.48 18.42
CA SER A 121 -2.75 5.05 17.35
C SER A 121 -3.90 5.84 17.96
N HIS A 122 -4.21 5.56 19.23
CA HIS A 122 -4.99 6.40 20.13
C HIS A 122 -4.34 7.74 20.48
N ARG A 123 -3.08 7.99 20.10
CA ARG A 123 -2.43 9.30 20.21
C ARG A 123 -2.45 10.09 18.90
N TRP A 124 -2.92 9.46 17.81
CA TRP A 124 -3.00 10.08 16.48
C TRP A 124 -4.45 10.53 16.15
N PHE A 125 -5.42 10.19 17.00
CA PHE A 125 -6.82 10.62 16.96
C PHE A 125 -7.29 10.99 18.36
#